data_AF-A0A1G4G6R3-F1
#
_entry.id   AF-A0A1G4G6R3-F1
#
_cell.length_a   1.000
_cell.length_b   1.000
_cell.length_c   1.000
_cell.angle_alpha   90.00
_cell.angle_beta   90.00
_cell.angle_gamma   90.00
#
_symmetry.space_group_name_H-M   'P 1'
#
loop_
_entity.id
_entity.type
_entity.pdbx_description
1 polymer ?
#
loop_
_entity_poly.entity_id
_entity_poly.type
_entity_poly.pdbx_seq_one_letter_code
_entity_poly.pdbx_strand_id
1 'polypeptide(L)' 'MLRGEDPELLSREYGVTLADINLWRDQFIESGTDGFKRNPDDSKLSAAERKIGQLQMELELTKKKNELAAKLRRK' A
#
# COMPACT_ATOMS: atom_id res chain seq x y z
N MET A 1 -4.52 -12.90 24.75
CA MET A 1 -4.80 -11.88 23.71
C MET A 1 -4.12 -12.20 22.39
N LEU A 2 -4.86 -12.09 21.27
CA LEU A 2 -4.48 -12.33 19.86
C LEU A 2 -3.87 -13.69 19.49
N ARG A 3 -3.24 -14.38 20.44
CA ARG A 3 -2.75 -15.78 20.38
C ARG A 3 -3.66 -16.76 21.13
N GLY A 4 -4.80 -16.28 21.64
CA GLY A 4 -5.78 -17.09 22.39
C GLY A 4 -5.57 -17.14 23.91
N GLU A 5 -4.66 -16.36 24.50
CA GLU A 5 -4.48 -16.36 25.97
C GLU A 5 -5.74 -15.84 26.70
N ASP A 6 -6.03 -16.43 27.85
CA ASP A 6 -7.16 -16.10 28.74
C ASP A 6 -7.02 -14.67 29.33
N PRO A 7 -8.02 -13.80 29.14
CA PRO A 7 -8.04 -12.44 29.71
C PRO A 7 -7.86 -12.40 31.23
N GLU A 8 -8.35 -13.41 31.97
CA GLU A 8 -8.26 -13.47 33.42
C GLU A 8 -6.81 -13.69 33.90
N LEU A 9 -6.06 -14.50 33.16
CA LEU A 9 -4.62 -14.73 33.43
C LEU A 9 -3.82 -13.45 33.17
N LEU A 10 -4.09 -12.76 32.07
CA LEU A 10 -3.45 -11.49 31.72
C LEU A 10 -3.77 -10.39 32.74
N SER A 11 -5.01 -10.33 33.22
CA SER A 11 -5.42 -9.37 34.26
C SER A 11 -4.57 -9.53 35.52
N ARG A 12 -4.35 -10.78 35.97
CA ARG A 12 -3.57 -11.09 37.17
C ARG A 12 -2.07 -10.88 36.97
N GLU A 13 -1.55 -11.25 35.82
CA GLU A 13 -0.12 -11.13 35.50
C GLU A 13 0.32 -9.66 35.40
N TYR A 14 -0.49 -8.83 34.74
CA TYR A 14 -0.15 -7.44 34.45
C TYR A 14 -0.83 -6.43 35.39
N GLY A 15 -1.66 -6.89 36.33
CA GLY A 15 -2.34 -6.03 37.31
C GLY A 15 -3.34 -5.05 36.71
N VAL A 16 -3.90 -5.38 35.53
CA VAL A 16 -4.85 -4.56 34.77
C VAL A 16 -6.24 -5.16 34.86
N THR A 17 -7.29 -4.35 34.76
CA THR A 17 -8.66 -4.87 34.88
C THR A 17 -9.08 -5.64 33.64
N LEU A 18 -10.02 -6.58 33.80
CA LEU A 18 -10.63 -7.28 32.68
C LEU A 18 -11.33 -6.31 31.70
N ALA A 19 -11.86 -5.19 32.22
CA ALA A 19 -12.49 -4.15 31.42
C ALA A 19 -11.46 -3.45 30.51
N ASP A 20 -10.28 -3.13 31.03
CA ASP A 20 -9.20 -2.50 30.26
C ASP A 20 -8.69 -3.44 29.14
N ILE A 21 -8.51 -4.72 29.47
CA ILE A 21 -8.08 -5.74 28.49
C ILE A 21 -9.10 -5.87 27.35
N ASN A 22 -10.39 -5.92 27.67
CA ASN A 22 -11.44 -6.01 26.66
C ASN A 22 -11.51 -4.73 25.82
N LEU A 23 -11.38 -3.55 26.44
CA LEU A 23 -11.34 -2.27 25.74
C LEU A 23 -10.19 -2.23 24.72
N TRP A 24 -8.98 -2.62 25.12
CA TRP A 24 -7.83 -2.66 24.21
C TRP A 24 -8.00 -3.66 23.08
N ARG A 25 -8.62 -4.82 23.35
CA ARG A 25 -8.94 -5.80 22.29
C ARG A 25 -9.87 -5.18 21.26
N ASP A 26 -10.93 -4.54 21.72
CA ASP A 26 -11.96 -4.01 20.84
C ASP A 26 -11.40 -2.83 20.02
N GLN A 27 -10.63 -1.93 20.65
CA GLN A 27 -9.87 -0.87 19.96
C GLN A 27 -8.88 -1.41 18.93
N PHE A 28 -8.16 -2.49 19.26
CA PHE A 28 -7.22 -3.12 18.33
C PHE A 28 -7.94 -3.74 17.12
N ILE A 29 -9.09 -4.40 17.33
CA ILE A 29 -9.88 -4.99 16.24
C ILE A 29 -10.44 -3.87 15.35
N GLU A 30 -11.03 -2.84 15.93
CA GLU A 30 -11.59 -1.70 15.19
C GLU A 30 -10.51 -0.99 14.36
N SER A 31 -9.40 -0.60 14.99
CA SER A 31 -8.28 0.05 14.30
C SER A 31 -7.61 -0.85 13.25
N GLY A 32 -7.50 -2.15 13.51
CA GLY A 32 -7.03 -3.13 12.54
C GLY A 32 -7.96 -3.23 11.33
N THR A 33 -9.27 -3.28 11.52
CA THR A 33 -10.24 -3.31 10.42
C THR A 33 -10.16 -2.07 9.53
N ASP A 34 -9.86 -0.91 10.11
CA ASP A 34 -9.62 0.31 9.35
C ASP A 34 -8.26 0.31 8.63
N GLY A 35 -7.20 -0.17 9.29
CA GLY A 35 -5.85 -0.25 8.71
C GLY A 35 -5.72 -1.26 7.57
N PHE A 36 -6.55 -2.31 7.54
CA PHE A 36 -6.58 -3.28 6.42
C PHE A 36 -7.41 -2.82 5.22
N LYS A 37 -8.10 -1.67 5.29
CA LYS A 37 -8.81 -1.14 4.13
C LYS A 37 -7.79 -0.72 3.07
N ARG A 38 -7.97 -1.23 1.84
CA ARG A 38 -7.18 -0.81 0.69
C ARG A 38 -7.27 0.71 0.54
N ASN A 39 -6.13 1.39 0.57
CA ASN A 39 -6.08 2.81 0.28
C ASN A 39 -6.36 3.01 -1.23
N PRO A 40 -7.43 3.73 -1.62
CA PRO A 40 -7.72 4.01 -3.02
C PRO A 40 -6.58 4.73 -3.75
N ASP A 41 -5.74 5.48 -3.03
CA ASP A 41 -4.63 6.23 -3.61
C ASP A 41 -3.47 5.32 -4.07
N ASP A 42 -3.29 4.15 -3.47
CA ASP A 42 -2.29 3.16 -3.94
C ASP A 42 -2.62 2.66 -5.35
N SER A 43 -3.91 2.49 -5.65
CA SER A 43 -4.38 2.08 -6.98
C SER A 43 -4.16 3.19 -8.02
N LYS A 44 -4.37 4.46 -7.62
CA LYS A 44 -4.12 5.62 -8.50
C LYS A 44 -2.63 5.79 -8.77
N LEU A 45 -1.78 5.61 -7.77
CA LEU A 45 -0.33 5.68 -7.91
C LEU A 45 0.17 4.63 -8.91
N SER A 46 -0.24 3.38 -8.74
CA SER A 46 0.13 2.29 -9.68
C SER A 46 -0.32 2.57 -11.12
N ALA A 47 -1.53 3.12 -11.29
CA ALA A 47 -2.03 3.49 -12.61
C ALA A 47 -1.21 4.64 -13.25
N ALA A 48 -0.83 5.64 -12.45
CA ALA A 48 0.00 6.75 -12.89
C ALA A 48 1.40 6.28 -13.29
N GLU A 49 2.05 5.45 -12.46
CA GLU A 49 3.37 4.86 -12.76
C GLU A 49 3.36 4.06 -14.07
N ARG A 50 2.34 3.22 -14.27
CA ARG A 50 2.17 2.49 -15.54
C ARG A 50 2.02 3.43 -16.72
N LYS A 51 1.26 4.51 -16.59
CA LYS A 51 1.05 5.48 -17.67
C LYS A 51 2.34 6.24 -18.00
N ILE A 52 3.12 6.61 -16.99
CA ILE A 52 4.44 7.24 -17.17
C ILE A 52 5.37 6.32 -17.96
N GLY A 53 5.46 5.04 -17.59
CA GLY A 53 6.29 4.07 -18.31
C GLY A 53 5.88 3.93 -19.78
N GLN A 54 4.58 3.85 -20.06
CA GLN A 54 4.05 3.82 -21.43
C GLN A 54 4.49 5.06 -22.23
N LEU A 55 4.29 6.25 -21.66
CA LEU A 55 4.63 7.51 -22.33
C LEU A 55 6.13 7.66 -22.57
N GLN A 56 6.97 7.20 -21.64
CA GLN A 56 8.43 7.16 -21.83
C GLN A 56 8.82 6.27 -23.00
N MET A 57 8.23 5.07 -23.13
CA MET A 57 8.49 4.19 -24.27
C MET A 57 8.08 4.82 -25.60
N GLU A 58 6.87 5.41 -25.67
CA GLU A 58 6.37 6.09 -26.87
C GLU A 58 7.28 7.26 -27.29
N LEU A 59 7.76 8.02 -26.31
CA LEU A 59 8.67 9.15 -26.52
C LEU A 59 10.02 8.69 -27.07
N GLU A 60 10.60 7.63 -26.50
CA GLU A 60 11.87 7.07 -26.99
C GLU A 60 11.76 6.48 -28.39
N LEU A 61 10.67 5.77 -28.70
CA LEU A 61 10.39 5.28 -30.05
C LEU A 61 10.26 6.43 -31.05
N THR A 62 9.57 7.51 -30.66
CA THR A 62 9.38 8.69 -31.50
C THR A 62 10.71 9.40 -31.78
N LYS A 63 11.56 9.58 -30.77
CA LYS A 63 12.92 10.13 -30.94
C LYS A 63 13.73 9.30 -31.94
N LYS A 64 13.80 7.99 -31.74
CA LYS A 64 14.53 7.08 -32.65
C LYS A 64 14.02 7.15 -34.09
N LYS A 65 12.70 7.22 -34.29
CA LYS A 65 12.09 7.38 -35.61
C LYS A 65 12.52 8.70 -36.27
N ASN A 66 12.51 9.80 -35.51
CA ASN A 66 12.91 11.11 -36.01
C ASN A 66 14.41 11.15 -36.37
N GLU A 67 15.27 10.56 -35.54
CA GLU A 67 16.70 10.44 -35.82
C GLU A 67 16.97 9.65 -37.11
N LEU A 68 16.27 8.52 -37.30
CA LEU A 68 16.39 7.72 -38.51
C LEU A 68 15.95 8.51 -39.74
N ALA A 69 14.80 9.19 -39.67
CA ALA A 69 14.31 10.03 -40.76
C ALA A 69 15.28 11.17 -41.11
N ALA A 70 15.91 11.79 -40.10
CA ALA A 70 16.92 12.82 -40.30
C ALA A 70 18.19 12.27 -40.96
N LYS A 71 18.64 11.06 -40.60
CA LYS A 71 19.77 10.39 -41.24
C LYS A 71 19.48 10.05 -42.70
N LEU A 72 18.29 9.55 -43.00
CA LEU A 72 17.87 9.23 -44.37
C LEU A 72 17.77 10.46 -45.27
N ARG A 73 17.34 11.61 -44.73
CA ARG A 73 17.28 12.88 -45.47
C ARG A 73 18.65 13.51 -45.77
N ARG A 74 19.70 13.12 -45.05
CA ARG A 74 21.06 13.64 -45.22
C ARG A 74 21.93 12.80 -46.18
N LYS A 75 21.40 11.68 -46.67
CA LYS A 75 22.07 10.74 -47.57
C LYS A 75 21.50 10.86 -48.97
#